data_AF-A0A382L3E4-F1
#
_entry.id   AF-A0A382L3E4-F1
#
_cell.length_a   1.000
_cell.length_b   1.000
_cell.length_c   1.000
_cell.angle_alpha   90.00
_cell.angle_beta   90.00
_cell.angle_gamma   90.00
#
_symmetry.space_group_name_H-M   'P 1'
#
loop_
_entity.id
_entity.type
_entity.pdbx_description
1 polymer ?
#
loop_
_entity_poly.entity_id
_entity_poly.type
_entity_poly.pdbx_seq_one_letter_code
_entity_poly.pdbx_strand_id
1 'polypeptide(L)'
;MTEVMSDKDLLDALDFGHPGLESVGEAMSAGDLGAAKQRLIAYFRNRKDAGTEAVSPEPNDQPEAFSERGEQLCRELAARDWLSVADPEATPER
;
A
#
# COMPACT_ATOMS: atom_id res chain seq x y z
N MET A 1 -17.39 11.43 0.71
CA MET A 1 -17.09 11.35 2.14
C MET A 1 -16.57 9.95 2.40
N THR A 2 -15.31 9.79 2.82
CA THR A 2 -14.81 8.50 3.28
C THR A 2 -15.34 8.28 4.70
N GLU A 3 -16.33 7.40 4.84
CA GLU A 3 -16.85 6.99 6.13
C GLU A 3 -15.75 6.24 6.88
N VAL A 4 -15.33 6.79 8.02
CA VAL A 4 -14.29 6.18 8.86
C VAL A 4 -15.02 5.26 9.84
N MET A 5 -14.80 3.94 9.73
CA MET A 5 -15.32 2.97 10.70
C MET A 5 -14.72 3.22 12.09
N SER A 6 -15.54 3.02 13.13
CA SER A 6 -15.08 3.07 14.51
C SER A 6 -14.21 1.85 14.83
N ASP A 7 -13.30 2.00 15.80
CA ASP A 7 -12.55 0.87 16.35
C ASP A 7 -13.50 -0.22 16.88
N LYS A 8 -14.68 0.16 17.36
CA LYS A 8 -15.71 -0.80 17.78
C LYS A 8 -16.28 -1.59 16.60
N ASP A 9 -16.62 -0.92 15.51
CA ASP A 9 -17.17 -1.57 14.31
C ASP A 9 -16.16 -2.56 13.72
N LEU A 10 -14.88 -2.19 13.73
CA LEU A 10 -13.79 -3.06 13.32
C LEU A 10 -13.67 -4.30 14.20
N LEU A 11 -13.74 -4.13 15.53
CA LEU A 11 -13.60 -5.25 16.46
C LEU A 11 -14.85 -6.15 16.47
N ASP A 12 -16.04 -5.61 16.27
CA ASP A 12 -17.30 -6.37 16.14
C ASP A 12 -17.36 -7.18 14.84
N ALA A 13 -16.59 -6.80 13.80
CA ALA A 13 -16.50 -7.54 12.54
C ALA A 13 -15.57 -8.77 12.61
N LEU A 14 -14.83 -8.97 13.71
CA LEU A 14 -13.87 -10.06 13.86
C LEU A 14 -14.54 -11.37 14.27
N ASP A 15 -14.05 -12.47 13.70
CA ASP A 15 -14.39 -13.82 14.15
C ASP A 15 -13.45 -14.26 15.29
N PHE A 16 -13.91 -14.13 16.53
CA PHE A 16 -13.16 -14.59 17.71
C PHE A 16 -13.04 -16.12 17.81
N GLY A 17 -13.73 -16.88 16.96
CA GLY A 17 -13.53 -18.32 16.81
C GLY A 17 -12.24 -18.68 16.07
N HIS A 18 -11.57 -17.70 15.46
CA HIS A 18 -10.31 -17.92 14.77
C HIS A 18 -9.15 -18.17 15.76
N PRO A 19 -8.33 -19.22 15.55
CA PRO A 19 -7.22 -19.53 16.44
C PRO A 19 -6.23 -18.36 16.52
N GLY A 20 -5.87 -17.98 17.75
CA GLY A 20 -4.98 -16.85 18.05
C GLY A 20 -5.68 -15.52 18.33
N LEU A 21 -7.00 -15.43 18.18
CA LEU A 21 -7.80 -14.25 18.55
C LEU A 21 -8.49 -14.37 19.92
N GLU A 22 -8.23 -15.43 20.70
CA GLU A 22 -8.87 -15.68 21.99
C GLU A 22 -8.63 -14.51 22.96
N SER A 23 -7.38 -14.02 22.99
CA SER A 23 -7.00 -12.89 23.83
C SER A 23 -7.69 -11.58 23.41
N VAL A 24 -8.05 -11.41 22.13
CA VAL A 24 -8.80 -10.25 21.64
C VAL A 24 -10.26 -10.34 22.09
N GLY A 25 -10.86 -11.53 21.99
CA GLY A 25 -12.23 -11.80 22.45
C GLY A 25 -12.40 -11.60 23.96
N GLU A 26 -11.41 -11.96 24.77
CA GLU A 26 -11.40 -11.69 26.21
C GLU A 26 -11.42 -10.19 26.53
N ALA A 27 -10.59 -9.40 25.83
CA ALA A 27 -10.54 -7.95 26.02
C ALA A 27 -11.83 -7.26 25.56
N MET A 28 -12.44 -7.76 24.47
CA MET A 28 -13.76 -7.31 24.01
C MET A 28 -14.85 -7.61 25.03
N SER A 29 -14.84 -8.81 25.62
CA SER A 29 -15.80 -9.21 26.66
C SER A 29 -15.66 -8.39 27.95
N ALA A 30 -14.45 -7.91 28.24
CA ALA A 30 -14.17 -6.99 29.34
C ALA A 30 -14.54 -5.52 29.03
N GLY A 31 -14.94 -5.20 27.79
CA GLY A 31 -15.24 -3.84 27.35
C GLY A 31 -14.01 -2.96 27.13
N ASP A 32 -12.81 -3.53 27.13
CA ASP A 32 -11.56 -2.79 26.94
C ASP A 32 -11.14 -2.81 25.46
N LEU A 33 -11.69 -1.86 24.70
CA LEU A 33 -11.40 -1.68 23.27
C LEU A 33 -9.91 -1.37 23.02
N GLY A 34 -9.25 -0.67 23.94
CA GLY A 34 -7.84 -0.33 23.83
C GLY A 34 -6.95 -1.57 23.92
N ALA A 35 -7.20 -2.41 24.93
CA ALA A 35 -6.51 -3.69 25.06
C ALA A 35 -6.82 -4.64 23.91
N ALA A 36 -8.08 -4.71 23.45
CA ALA A 36 -8.47 -5.55 22.31
C ALA A 36 -7.68 -5.18 21.05
N LYS A 37 -7.55 -3.89 20.75
CA LYS A 37 -6.79 -3.38 19.61
C LYS A 37 -5.29 -3.72 19.71
N GLN A 38 -4.69 -3.54 20.88
CA GLN A 38 -3.27 -3.88 21.09
C GLN A 38 -3.00 -5.37 20.92
N ARG A 39 -3.89 -6.22 21.44
CA ARG A 39 -3.81 -7.68 21.28
C ARG A 39 -4.00 -8.10 19.82
N LEU A 40 -4.90 -7.44 19.08
CA LEU A 40 -5.08 -7.67 17.65
C LEU A 40 -3.82 -7.29 16.84
N ILE A 41 -3.21 -6.15 17.15
CA ILE A 41 -1.94 -5.74 16.53
C ILE A 41 -0.84 -6.77 16.82
N ALA A 42 -0.74 -7.24 18.08
CA ALA A 42 0.23 -8.25 18.46
C ALA A 42 0.00 -9.58 17.71
N TYR A 43 -1.26 -10.00 17.55
CA TYR A 43 -1.64 -11.16 16.76
C TYR A 43 -1.11 -11.06 15.32
N PHE A 44 -1.40 -9.97 14.61
CA PHE A 44 -0.92 -9.80 13.23
C PHE A 44 0.60 -9.67 13.12
N ARG A 45 1.27 -9.07 14.10
CA ARG A 45 2.74 -8.97 14.11
C ARG A 45 3.43 -10.31 14.34
N ASN A 46 2.81 -11.19 15.13
CA ASN A 46 3.37 -12.50 15.47
C ASN A 46 2.92 -13.61 14.52
N ARG A 47 1.94 -13.34 13.64
CA ARG A 47 1.47 -14.28 12.63
C ARG A 47 2.59 -14.56 11.62
N LYS A 48 3.32 -15.65 11.84
CA LYS A 48 4.41 -16.12 10.98
C LYS A 48 3.93 -16.72 9.66
N ASP A 49 2.66 -17.14 9.58
CA ASP A 49 2.11 -17.92 8.45
C ASP A 49 1.31 -17.11 7.42
N ALA A 50 1.18 -15.79 7.59
CA ALA A 50 0.86 -14.93 6.47
C ALA A 50 2.18 -14.53 5.81
N GLY A 51 2.93 -15.53 5.35
CA GLY A 51 3.74 -15.30 4.18
C GLY A 51 2.81 -14.64 3.18
N THR A 52 3.04 -13.35 2.94
CA THR A 52 3.00 -12.89 1.57
C THR A 52 3.82 -13.96 0.87
N GLU A 53 3.16 -14.92 0.21
CA GLU A 53 3.76 -15.42 -1.00
C GLU A 53 4.05 -14.12 -1.73
N ALA A 54 5.31 -13.69 -1.66
CA ALA A 54 5.86 -12.90 -2.71
C ALA A 54 5.63 -13.83 -3.90
N VAL A 55 4.46 -13.69 -4.51
CA VAL A 55 4.34 -13.90 -5.93
C VAL A 55 5.35 -12.90 -6.44
N SER A 56 6.62 -13.35 -6.53
CA SER A 56 7.54 -12.84 -7.51
C SER A 56 6.66 -12.78 -8.74
N PRO A 57 6.37 -11.59 -9.29
CA PRO A 57 5.69 -11.57 -10.57
C PRO A 57 6.57 -12.47 -11.43
N GLU A 58 6.06 -13.66 -11.78
CA GLU A 58 6.69 -14.43 -12.83
C GLU A 58 6.87 -13.43 -13.96
N PRO A 59 8.06 -13.35 -14.58
CA PRO A 59 8.25 -12.45 -15.69
C PRO A 59 7.14 -12.79 -16.66
N ASN A 60 6.15 -11.91 -16.73
CA ASN A 60 5.02 -12.09 -17.59
C ASN A 60 5.65 -12.23 -18.98
N ASP A 61 5.43 -13.35 -19.65
CA ASP A 61 5.71 -13.53 -21.08
C ASP A 61 4.79 -12.60 -21.92
N GLN A 62 4.55 -11.38 -21.43
CA GLN A 62 4.14 -10.29 -22.27
C GLN A 62 5.24 -10.15 -23.31
N PRO A 63 4.92 -10.30 -24.62
CA PRO A 63 5.88 -9.94 -25.63
C PRO A 63 6.26 -8.49 -25.32
N GLU A 64 7.55 -8.23 -25.20
CA GLU A 64 8.06 -6.88 -25.04
C GLU A 64 7.49 -6.05 -26.18
N ALA A 65 6.39 -5.34 -25.91
CA ALA A 65 5.75 -4.48 -26.88
C ALA A 65 6.58 -3.21 -26.96
N PHE A 66 7.82 -3.36 -27.43
CA PHE A 66 8.61 -2.28 -28.00
C PHE A 66 7.86 -1.82 -29.23
N SER A 67 6.89 -0.94 -29.02
CA SER A 67 6.29 -0.17 -30.09
C SER A 67 7.35 0.79 -30.61
N GLU A 68 7.41 1.00 -31.93
CA GLU A 68 8.26 2.00 -32.57
C GLU A 68 8.13 3.38 -31.90
N ARG A 69 6.93 3.69 -31.41
CA ARG A 69 6.63 4.89 -30.63
C ARG A 69 7.38 4.93 -29.28
N GLY A 70 7.50 3.79 -28.61
CA GLY A 70 8.24 3.64 -27.35
C GLY A 70 9.74 3.85 -27.54
N GLU A 71 10.32 3.24 -28.56
CA GLU A 71 11.75 3.42 -28.88
C GLU A 71 12.07 4.86 -29.31
N GLN A 72 11.16 5.51 -30.04
CA GLN A 72 11.31 6.90 -30.41
C GLN A 72 11.24 7.82 -29.18
N LEU A 73 10.31 7.56 -28.24
CA LEU A 73 10.20 8.31 -27.00
C LEU A 73 11.45 8.13 -26.12
N CYS A 74 12.01 6.92 -26.03
CA CYS A 74 13.25 6.68 -25.30
C CYS A 74 14.44 7.45 -25.88
N ARG A 75 14.56 7.52 -27.22
CA ARG A 75 15.60 8.31 -27.89
C ARG A 75 15.42 9.81 -27.66
N GLU A 76 14.19 10.31 -27.74
CA GLU A 76 13.88 11.73 -27.50
C GLU A 76 14.21 12.15 -26.06
N LEU A 77 13.86 11.32 -25.07
CA LEU A 77 14.16 11.58 -23.66
C LEU A 77 15.66 11.49 -23.35
N ALA A 78 16.38 10.57 -23.98
CA ALA A 78 17.84 10.44 -23.82
C ALA A 78 18.60 11.61 -24.46
N ALA A 79 18.09 12.18 -25.55
CA ALA A 79 18.69 13.33 -26.23
C ALA A 79 18.36 14.68 -25.58
N ARG A 80 17.41 14.70 -24.63
CA ARG A 80 17.01 15.92 -23.94
C ARG A 80 18.05 16.31 -22.90
N ASP A 81 18.51 17.57 -22.94
CA ASP A 81 19.39 18.10 -21.91
C ASP A 81 18.57 18.46 -20.66
N TRP A 82 18.53 17.53 -19.72
CA TRP A 82 17.76 17.65 -18.48
C TRP A 82 18.27 18.75 -17.54
N LEU A 83 19.47 19.29 -17.79
CA LEU A 83 20.09 20.35 -17.00
C LEU A 83 19.85 21.75 -17.58
N SER A 84 19.30 21.85 -18.78
CA SER A 84 18.99 23.14 -19.40
C SER A 84 17.65 23.68 -18.90
N VAL A 85 17.68 24.31 -17.71
CA VAL A 85 16.59 25.19 -17.25
C VAL A 85 16.77 26.53 -17.97
N ALA A 86 15.77 26.95 -18.75
CA ALA A 86 15.78 28.29 -19.32
C ALA A 86 15.79 29.34 -18.20
N ASP A 87 16.67 30.32 -18.31
CA ASP A 87 16.79 31.42 -17.36
C ASP A 87 15.42 32.14 -17.23
N PRO A 88 14.87 32.31 -16.01
CA PRO A 88 13.55 32.89 -15.82
C PRO A 88 13.44 34.40 -16.13
N GLU A 89 14.50 35.09 -16.55
CA GLU A 89 14.44 36.51 -16.91
C GLU A 89 13.89 36.81 -18.32
N ALA A 90 12.69 36.32 -18.61
CA ALA A 90 11.89 36.85 -19.71
C ALA A 90 10.42 37.00 -19.30
N THR A 91 10.17 37.82 -18.28
CA THR A 91 8.85 38.46 -18.15
C THR A 91 8.69 39.44 -19.32
N PRO A 92 7.69 39.27 -20.20
CA PRO A 92 7.43 40.24 -21.26
C PRO A 92 6.94 41.55 -20.62
N GLU A 93 7.60 42.66 -20.93
CA GLU A 93 7.07 44.00 -20.61
C GLU A 93 5.73 44.19 -21.33
N ARG A 94 4.76 44.75 -20.61
CA ARG A 94 3.39 45.01 -21.07
C ARG A 94 3.30 46.12 -22.10
#